data_AF-A0AAW7MK17-F1
#
_entry.id   AF-A0AAW7MK17-F1
#
_cell.length_a   1.000
_cell.length_b   1.000
_cell.length_c   1.000
_cell.angle_alpha   90.00
_cell.angle_beta   90.00
_cell.angle_gamma   90.00
#
_symmetry.space_group_name_H-M   'P 1'
#
loop_
_entity.id
_entity.type
_entity.pdbx_description
1 polymer ?
#
loop_
_entity_poly.entity_id
_entity_poly.type
_entity_poly.pdbx_seq_one_letter_code
_entity_poly.pdbx_strand_id
1 'polypeptide(L)'
;MNIGQAAQASGVTAKMIRYYESIGLMPPSPRSEAGYRRYGEPDLHLLRFIRQARRLGFGIDQIRQLLALWQDRDRSSAQVKALAQTHVDELNQRIGELVAMRDTLSHLAMHCHGDDRPDCPILEGIAAAELPGDLGGKGARFASAIASCGPAQSATASDAATGTDAPASAGGSVSDSEGQIRHVPQP
;
A
#
# COMPACT_ATOMS: atom_id res chain seq x y z
N MET A 1 0.42 22.58 21.67
CA MET A 1 1.01 21.31 22.16
C MET A 1 2.21 20.91 21.29
N ASN A 2 3.16 20.15 21.84
CA ASN A 2 4.30 19.62 21.07
C ASN A 2 3.90 18.38 20.24
N ILE A 3 4.80 17.87 19.39
CA ILE A 3 4.49 16.72 18.51
C ILE A 3 4.21 15.42 19.27
N GLY A 4 4.86 15.21 20.42
CA GLY A 4 4.64 14.02 21.25
C GLY A 4 3.24 14.04 21.89
N GLN A 5 2.85 15.20 22.42
CA GLN A 5 1.51 15.44 22.95
C GLN A 5 0.44 15.30 21.86
N ALA A 6 0.69 15.85 20.67
CA ALA A 6 -0.21 15.73 19.54
C ALA A 6 -0.37 14.26 19.07
N ALA A 7 0.73 13.51 19.07
CA ALA A 7 0.73 12.09 18.73
C ALA A 7 -0.13 11.28 19.70
N GLN A 8 0.03 11.52 21.00
CA GLN A 8 -0.75 10.85 22.03
C GLN A 8 -2.24 11.22 21.96
N ALA A 9 -2.56 12.49 21.76
CA ALA A 9 -3.94 12.99 21.71
C ALA A 9 -4.70 12.58 20.44
N SER A 10 -4.01 12.45 19.30
CA SER A 10 -4.61 12.02 18.03
C SER A 10 -4.59 10.50 17.82
N GLY A 11 -3.71 9.78 18.52
CA GLY A 11 -3.43 8.37 18.30
C GLY A 11 -2.70 8.11 16.98
N VAL A 12 -1.99 9.10 16.45
CA VAL A 12 -1.12 9.01 15.26
C VAL A 12 0.33 9.15 15.73
N THR A 13 1.24 8.31 15.24
CA THR A 13 2.64 8.39 15.68
C THR A 13 3.31 9.69 15.22
N ALA A 14 4.27 10.21 15.99
CA ALA A 14 5.01 11.42 15.62
C ALA A 14 5.75 11.29 14.28
N LYS A 15 6.12 10.06 13.86
CA LYS A 15 6.66 9.79 12.52
C LYS A 15 5.62 10.04 11.44
N MET A 16 4.40 9.54 11.64
CA MET A 16 3.30 9.72 10.68
C MET A 16 2.82 11.17 10.61
N ILE A 17 2.82 11.92 11.72
CA ILE A 17 2.52 13.36 11.70
C ILE A 17 3.49 14.09 10.77
N ARG A 18 4.81 13.87 10.93
CA ARG A 18 5.82 14.46 10.04
C ARG A 18 5.65 14.02 8.58
N TYR A 19 5.30 12.76 8.36
CA TYR A 19 5.02 12.24 7.03
C TYR A 19 3.82 12.97 6.39
N TYR A 20 2.71 13.13 7.10
CA TYR A 20 1.53 13.85 6.61
C TYR A 20 1.81 15.33 6.32
N GLU A 21 2.66 15.99 7.12
CA GLU A 21 3.16 17.34 6.78
C GLU A 21 4.00 17.31 5.50
N SER A 22 4.89 16.33 5.33
CA SER A 22 5.82 16.26 4.18
C SER A 22 5.11 16.06 2.84
N ILE A 23 3.99 15.32 2.83
CA ILE A 23 3.16 15.11 1.64
C ILE A 23 2.07 16.19 1.49
N GLY A 24 2.07 17.22 2.34
CA GLY A 24 1.10 18.31 2.31
C GLY A 24 -0.35 17.87 2.57
N LEU A 25 -0.57 16.83 3.37
CA LEU A 25 -1.91 16.40 3.80
C LEU A 25 -2.41 17.21 5.00
N MET A 26 -1.47 17.82 5.73
CA MET A 26 -1.72 18.72 6.85
C MET A 26 -0.98 20.04 6.59
N PRO A 27 -1.58 21.21 6.87
CA PRO A 27 -0.88 22.49 6.78
C PRO A 27 0.34 22.48 7.71
N PRO A 28 1.46 23.10 7.31
CA PRO A 28 2.66 23.14 8.15
C PRO A 28 2.35 23.87 9.46
N SER A 29 2.62 23.22 10.58
CA SER A 29 2.43 23.80 11.91
C SER A 29 3.30 25.06 12.10
N PRO A 30 2.75 26.16 12.64
CA PRO A 30 3.52 27.35 12.92
C PRO A 30 4.66 27.03 13.90
N ARG A 31 5.84 27.57 13.61
CA ARG A 31 6.98 27.49 14.52
C ARG A 31 6.80 28.54 15.62
N SER A 32 7.02 28.14 16.87
CA SER A 32 7.14 29.09 17.97
C SER A 32 8.42 29.93 17.82
N GLU A 33 8.52 31.03 18.56
CA GLU A 33 9.75 31.83 18.65
C GLU A 33 10.99 31.00 19.04
N ALA A 34 10.81 29.94 19.82
CA ALA A 34 11.86 28.98 20.18
C ALA A 34 12.15 27.90 19.12
N GLY A 35 11.60 28.00 17.91
CA GLY A 35 11.85 27.09 16.78
C GLY A 35 11.06 25.76 16.78
N TYR A 36 10.29 25.45 17.83
CA TYR A 36 9.48 24.22 17.92
C TYR A 36 8.14 24.33 17.17
N ARG A 37 7.68 23.23 16.56
CA ARG A 37 6.32 23.11 15.99
C ARG A 37 5.26 23.08 17.09
N ARG A 38 4.17 23.84 16.91
CA ARG A 38 3.02 23.85 17.82
C ARG A 38 1.75 23.37 17.12
N TYR A 39 1.19 22.29 17.64
CA TYR A 39 -0.11 21.78 17.20
C TYR A 39 -1.23 22.37 18.07
N GLY A 40 -2.34 22.71 17.44
CA GLY A 40 -3.57 23.15 18.09
C GLY A 40 -4.67 22.08 18.05
N GLU A 41 -5.82 22.41 18.63
CA GLU A 41 -7.02 21.58 18.52
C GLU A 41 -7.47 21.31 17.06
N PRO A 42 -7.45 22.27 16.12
CA PRO A 42 -7.82 21.97 14.72
C PRO A 42 -6.91 20.91 14.08
N ASP A 43 -5.62 20.93 14.41
CA ASP A 43 -4.66 19.92 13.92
C ASP A 43 -4.99 18.54 14.48
N LEU A 44 -5.40 18.46 15.75
CA LEU A 44 -5.84 17.19 16.35
C LEU A 44 -7.09 16.64 15.67
N HIS A 45 -8.08 17.50 15.38
CA HIS A 45 -9.27 17.09 14.64
C HIS A 45 -8.90 16.55 13.26
N LEU A 46 -7.98 17.21 12.56
CA LEU A 46 -7.47 16.77 11.27
C LEU A 46 -6.76 15.41 11.36
N LEU A 47 -5.88 15.22 12.35
CA LEU A 47 -5.18 13.94 12.55
C LEU A 47 -6.13 12.80 12.87
N ARG A 48 -7.14 13.05 13.72
CA ARG A 48 -8.18 12.07 14.04
C ARG A 48 -8.98 11.70 12.78
N PHE A 49 -9.30 12.67 11.94
CA PHE A 49 -9.96 12.44 10.66
C PHE A 49 -9.12 11.56 9.73
N ILE A 50 -7.85 11.93 9.50
CA ILE A 50 -6.93 11.17 8.65
C ILE A 50 -6.79 9.73 9.18
N ARG A 51 -6.64 9.57 10.49
CA ARG A 51 -6.57 8.24 11.13
C ARG A 51 -7.81 7.41 10.83
N GLN A 52 -9.00 7.98 10.97
CA GLN A 52 -10.25 7.25 10.73
C GLN A 52 -10.43 6.90 9.25
N ALA A 53 -10.10 7.81 8.34
CA ALA A 53 -10.16 7.54 6.91
C ALA A 53 -9.19 6.42 6.50
N ARG A 54 -7.96 6.41 7.05
CA ARG A 54 -7.02 5.30 6.86
C ARG A 54 -7.55 3.97 7.38
N ARG A 55 -8.28 3.96 8.51
CA ARG A 55 -8.92 2.75 9.05
C ARG A 55 -10.02 2.19 8.16
N LEU A 56 -10.70 3.05 7.39
CA LEU A 56 -11.71 2.65 6.41
C LEU A 56 -11.10 2.20 5.06
N GLY A 57 -9.77 2.18 4.96
CA GLY A 57 -9.08 1.74 3.75
C GLY A 57 -8.90 2.83 2.70
N PHE A 58 -9.23 4.10 2.99
CA PHE A 58 -9.00 5.17 2.02
C PHE A 58 -7.50 5.37 1.77
N GLY A 59 -7.17 5.52 0.49
CA GLY A 59 -5.85 5.92 0.02
C GLY A 59 -5.52 7.36 0.39
N ILE A 60 -4.24 7.74 0.31
CA ILE A 60 -3.79 9.11 0.63
C ILE A 60 -4.48 10.15 -0.26
N ASP A 61 -4.65 9.87 -1.55
CA ASP A 61 -5.28 10.79 -2.50
C ASP A 61 -6.79 10.95 -2.24
N GLN A 62 -7.49 9.86 -1.91
CA GLN A 62 -8.90 9.92 -1.49
C GLN A 62 -9.04 10.72 -0.18
N ILE A 63 -8.12 10.55 0.77
CA ILE A 63 -8.11 11.35 2.01
C ILE A 63 -7.91 12.83 1.71
N ARG A 64 -7.04 13.18 0.76
CA ARG A 64 -6.86 14.58 0.32
C ARG A 64 -8.16 15.17 -0.24
N GLN A 65 -8.87 14.41 -1.08
CA GLN A 65 -10.16 14.84 -1.62
C GLN A 65 -11.21 15.00 -0.50
N LEU A 66 -11.29 14.03 0.41
CA LEU A 66 -12.15 14.11 1.60
C LEU A 66 -11.83 15.33 2.46
N LEU A 67 -10.55 15.67 2.64
CA LEU A 67 -10.13 16.84 3.40
C LEU A 67 -10.50 18.15 2.72
N ALA A 68 -10.30 18.26 1.40
CA ALA A 68 -10.71 19.43 0.63
C ALA A 68 -12.23 19.63 0.75
N LEU A 69 -13.00 18.54 0.59
CA LEU A 69 -14.44 18.56 0.81
C LEU A 69 -14.79 18.87 2.27
N TRP A 70 -13.99 18.48 3.26
CA TRP A 70 -14.29 18.74 4.67
C TRP A 70 -14.06 20.19 5.10
N GLN A 71 -13.08 20.86 4.49
CA GLN A 71 -12.76 22.26 4.75
C GLN A 71 -13.74 23.23 4.08
N ASP A 72 -14.36 22.81 2.98
CA ASP A 72 -15.40 23.59 2.30
C ASP A 72 -16.70 23.61 3.13
N ARG A 73 -17.08 24.80 3.61
CA ARG A 73 -18.25 25.01 4.47
C ARG A 73 -19.56 25.09 3.68
N ASP A 74 -19.50 25.35 2.37
CA ASP A 74 -20.66 25.53 1.49
C ASP A 74 -20.94 24.29 0.62
N ARG A 75 -20.28 23.17 0.94
CA ARG A 75 -20.34 21.93 0.16
C ARG A 75 -21.74 21.33 0.07
N SER A 76 -22.05 20.78 -1.10
CA SER A 76 -23.14 19.81 -1.24
C SER A 76 -22.69 18.43 -0.73
N SER A 77 -23.53 17.78 0.09
CA SER A 77 -23.27 16.41 0.60
C SER A 77 -23.18 15.35 -0.52
N ALA A 78 -23.59 15.71 -1.74
CA ALA A 78 -23.58 14.83 -2.91
C ALA A 78 -22.16 14.36 -3.28
N GLN A 79 -21.16 15.24 -3.25
CA GLN A 79 -19.78 14.88 -3.63
C GLN A 79 -19.14 13.92 -2.62
N VAL A 80 -19.37 14.15 -1.32
CA VAL A 80 -18.89 13.25 -0.25
C VAL A 80 -19.55 11.88 -0.38
N LYS A 81 -20.86 11.84 -0.66
CA LYS A 81 -21.59 10.59 -0.87
C LYS A 81 -21.07 9.82 -2.08
N ALA A 82 -20.82 10.49 -3.20
CA ALA A 82 -20.29 9.85 -4.41
C ALA A 82 -18.91 9.21 -4.19
N LEU A 83 -18.02 9.92 -3.48
CA LEU A 83 -16.70 9.38 -3.14
C LEU A 83 -16.79 8.16 -2.21
N ALA A 84 -17.65 8.24 -1.18
CA ALA A 84 -17.88 7.12 -0.28
C ALA A 84 -18.47 5.92 -1.01
N GLN A 85 -19.43 6.12 -1.93
CA GLN A 85 -20.03 5.05 -2.71
C GLN A 85 -19.01 4.38 -3.64
N THR A 86 -18.17 5.17 -4.31
CA THR A 86 -17.10 4.64 -5.16
C THR A 86 -16.17 3.71 -4.38
N HIS A 87 -15.77 4.13 -3.17
CA HIS A 87 -14.91 3.30 -2.31
C HIS A 87 -15.63 2.04 -1.81
N VAL A 88 -16.94 2.12 -1.52
CA VAL A 88 -17.76 0.95 -1.19
C VAL A 88 -17.78 -0.04 -2.35
N ASP A 89 -17.91 0.44 -3.59
CA ASP A 89 -17.94 -0.41 -4.78
C ASP A 89 -16.58 -1.08 -5.02
N GLU A 90 -15.47 -0.34 -4.84
CA GLU A 90 -14.10 -0.89 -4.87
C GLU A 90 -13.89 -1.98 -3.80
N LEU A 91 -14.37 -1.76 -2.57
CA LEU A 91 -14.31 -2.76 -1.50
C LEU A 91 -15.14 -4.00 -1.84
N ASN A 92 -16.34 -3.83 -2.38
CA ASN A 92 -17.19 -4.95 -2.78
C ASN A 92 -16.55 -5.79 -3.89
N GLN A 93 -15.90 -5.16 -4.86
CA GLN A 93 -15.14 -5.86 -5.88
C GLN A 93 -14.02 -6.68 -5.24
N ARG A 94 -13.23 -6.07 -4.33
CA ARG A 94 -12.14 -6.77 -3.68
C ARG A 94 -12.62 -7.91 -2.78
N ILE A 95 -13.77 -7.75 -2.12
CA ILE A 95 -14.42 -8.82 -1.35
C ILE A 95 -14.78 -9.97 -2.29
N GLY A 96 -15.36 -9.70 -3.46
CA GLY A 96 -15.69 -10.73 -4.45
C GLY A 96 -14.47 -11.54 -4.89
N GLU A 97 -13.36 -10.86 -5.19
CA GLU A 97 -12.09 -11.50 -5.53
C GLU A 97 -11.56 -12.38 -4.38
N LEU A 98 -11.57 -11.86 -3.15
CA LEU A 98 -11.11 -12.59 -1.96
C LEU A 98 -12.00 -13.80 -1.64
N VAL A 99 -13.31 -13.67 -1.84
CA VAL A 99 -14.28 -14.77 -1.70
C VAL A 99 -13.99 -15.86 -2.72
N ALA A 100 -13.77 -15.53 -3.99
CA ALA A 100 -13.43 -16.49 -5.03
C ALA A 100 -12.13 -17.25 -4.73
N MET A 101 -11.09 -16.54 -4.26
CA MET A 101 -9.83 -17.15 -3.83
C MET A 101 -10.04 -18.10 -2.64
N ARG A 102 -10.77 -17.66 -1.61
CA ARG A 102 -11.11 -18.49 -0.44
C ARG A 102 -11.85 -19.74 -0.84
N ASP A 103 -12.84 -19.62 -1.73
CA ASP A 103 -13.69 -20.73 -2.14
C ASP A 103 -12.89 -21.75 -2.94
N THR A 104 -11.97 -21.30 -3.80
CA THR A 104 -11.02 -22.17 -4.51
C THR A 104 -10.14 -22.94 -3.54
N LEU A 105 -9.51 -22.25 -2.58
CA LEU A 105 -8.65 -22.89 -1.58
C LEU A 105 -9.43 -23.86 -0.69
N SER A 106 -10.65 -23.48 -0.31
CA SER A 106 -11.55 -24.33 0.50
C SER A 106 -11.96 -25.58 -0.26
N HIS A 107 -12.26 -25.46 -1.56
CA HIS A 107 -12.54 -26.60 -2.43
C HIS A 107 -11.35 -27.56 -2.51
N LEU A 108 -10.15 -27.05 -2.78
CA LEU A 108 -8.93 -27.88 -2.84
C LEU A 108 -8.63 -28.56 -1.50
N ALA A 109 -8.81 -27.84 -0.38
CA ALA A 109 -8.60 -28.38 0.95
C ALA A 109 -9.59 -29.51 1.29
N MET A 110 -10.86 -29.40 0.89
CA MET A 110 -11.85 -30.47 1.11
C MET A 110 -11.52 -31.77 0.37
N HIS A 111 -10.80 -31.69 -0.75
CA HIS A 111 -10.41 -32.85 -1.55
C HIS A 111 -9.04 -33.41 -1.14
N CYS A 112 -8.35 -32.76 -0.22
CA CYS A 112 -7.10 -33.25 0.34
C CYS A 112 -7.36 -34.16 1.54
N HIS A 113 -6.76 -35.35 1.54
CA HIS A 113 -6.88 -36.29 2.66
C HIS A 113 -6.08 -35.88 3.90
N GLY A 114 -5.05 -35.04 3.74
CA GLY A 114 -4.25 -34.52 4.85
C GLY A 114 -3.42 -35.58 5.58
N ASP A 115 -3.01 -36.64 4.89
CA ASP A 115 -2.18 -37.73 5.41
C ASP A 115 -0.73 -37.64 4.89
N ASP A 116 0.13 -38.59 5.28
CA ASP A 116 1.55 -38.62 4.91
C ASP A 116 1.80 -39.04 3.45
N ARG A 117 0.79 -38.95 2.57
CA ARG A 117 0.91 -39.30 1.15
C ARG A 117 1.46 -38.13 0.33
N PRO A 118 2.23 -38.42 -0.74
CA PRO A 118 2.77 -37.38 -1.62
C PRO A 118 1.71 -36.79 -2.57
N ASP A 119 0.60 -37.49 -2.78
CA ASP A 119 -0.47 -37.07 -3.70
C ASP A 119 -1.34 -35.99 -3.02
N CYS A 120 -1.08 -34.74 -3.36
CA CYS A 120 -1.75 -33.58 -2.76
C CYS A 120 -2.55 -32.80 -3.82
N PRO A 121 -3.88 -32.96 -3.85
CA PRO A 121 -4.77 -32.24 -4.77
C PRO A 121 -4.66 -30.70 -4.69
N ILE A 122 -4.17 -30.17 -3.56
CA ILE A 122 -3.92 -28.73 -3.39
C ILE A 122 -2.76 -28.28 -4.28
N LEU A 123 -1.64 -29.01 -4.28
CA LEU A 123 -0.46 -28.66 -5.07
C LEU A 123 -0.73 -28.81 -6.57
N GLU A 124 -1.44 -29.88 -6.94
CA GLU A 124 -1.91 -30.10 -8.32
C GLU A 124 -2.88 -28.99 -8.74
N GLY A 125 -3.84 -28.64 -7.89
CA GLY A 125 -4.82 -27.58 -8.16
C GLY A 125 -4.19 -26.20 -8.32
N ILE A 126 -3.18 -25.85 -7.52
CA ILE A 126 -2.44 -24.59 -7.66
C ILE A 126 -1.56 -24.57 -8.91
N ALA A 127 -0.94 -25.71 -9.25
CA ALA A 127 -0.11 -25.84 -10.45
C ALA A 127 -0.93 -25.85 -11.76
N ALA A 128 -2.15 -26.39 -11.71
CA ALA A 128 -3.07 -26.50 -12.85
C ALA A 128 -3.98 -25.28 -13.01
N ALA A 129 -4.28 -24.56 -11.93
CA ALA A 129 -5.03 -23.32 -12.01
C ALA A 129 -4.15 -22.25 -12.66
N GLU A 130 -4.52 -21.81 -13.86
CA GLU A 130 -4.43 -20.38 -14.19
C GLU A 130 -5.32 -19.67 -13.17
N LEU A 131 -4.75 -19.40 -11.99
CA LEU A 131 -5.41 -18.60 -10.97
C LEU A 131 -5.94 -17.34 -11.68
N PRO A 132 -7.19 -16.93 -11.44
CA PRO A 132 -7.74 -15.69 -12.01
C PRO A 132 -7.11 -14.43 -11.39
N GLY A 133 -5.79 -14.46 -11.15
CA GLY A 133 -4.98 -13.47 -10.47
C GLY A 133 -3.97 -12.75 -11.36
N ASP A 134 -3.88 -13.04 -12.66
CA ASP A 134 -3.24 -12.10 -13.59
C ASP A 134 -4.21 -10.97 -13.98
N LEU A 135 -4.61 -10.20 -12.97
CA LEU A 135 -5.19 -8.88 -13.16
C LEU A 135 -4.17 -7.88 -12.62
N GLY A 136 -3.22 -7.54 -13.48
CA GLY A 136 -2.29 -6.43 -13.28
C GLY A 136 -2.99 -5.24 -12.62
N GLY A 137 -2.47 -4.83 -11.47
CA GLY A 137 -3.01 -3.74 -10.68
C GLY A 137 -3.23 -2.48 -11.52
N LYS A 138 -4.48 -2.15 -11.79
CA LYS A 138 -4.89 -0.79 -12.18
C LYS A 138 -4.88 0.10 -10.94
N GLY A 139 -3.70 0.32 -10.38
CA GLY A 139 -3.41 1.44 -9.49
C GLY A 139 -3.02 2.72 -10.24
N ALA A 140 -2.96 2.70 -11.58
CA ALA A 140 -2.52 3.86 -12.37
C ALA A 140 -3.13 3.89 -13.78
N ARG A 141 -4.40 4.27 -13.92
CA ARG A 141 -4.94 4.87 -15.16
C ARG A 141 -5.95 5.97 -14.83
N PHE A 142 -5.51 7.01 -14.11
CA PHE A 142 -6.10 8.34 -14.27
C PHE A 142 -5.36 9.03 -15.43
N ALA A 143 -5.66 8.60 -16.65
CA ALA A 143 -5.27 9.28 -17.87
C ALA A 143 -6.50 9.99 -18.44
N SER A 144 -6.50 11.32 -18.26
CA SER A 144 -7.14 12.35 -19.08
C SER A 144 -8.51 12.11 -19.67
N ALA A 145 -9.49 12.82 -19.11
CA ALA A 145 -10.61 13.35 -19.88
C ALA A 145 -10.73 14.86 -19.63
N ILE A 146 -9.71 15.65 -20.03
CA ILE A 146 -9.88 17.08 -20.32
C ILE A 146 -8.77 17.60 -21.25
N ALA A 147 -9.21 18.39 -22.23
CA ALA A 147 -8.48 19.36 -23.05
C ALA A 147 -7.79 18.89 -24.35
N SER A 148 -8.54 19.12 -25.42
CA SER A 148 -8.10 19.44 -26.79
C SER A 148 -7.09 20.61 -26.87
N CYS A 149 -5.96 20.44 -27.57
CA CYS A 149 -5.41 21.36 -28.59
C CYS A 149 -4.12 20.77 -29.20
N GLY A 150 -3.92 20.90 -30.52
CA GLY A 150 -2.86 20.26 -31.31
C GLY A 150 -1.49 20.97 -31.35
N PRO A 151 -0.75 20.93 -32.48
CA PRO A 151 0.46 20.10 -32.67
C PRO A 151 1.76 20.89 -32.99
N ALA A 152 2.94 20.29 -32.80
CA ALA A 152 4.19 20.54 -33.57
C ALA A 152 5.39 19.72 -32.99
N GLN A 153 5.89 18.69 -33.69
CA GLN A 153 7.07 18.67 -34.59
C GLN A 153 8.42 18.24 -33.95
N SER A 154 8.81 16.98 -34.24
CA SER A 154 10.10 16.44 -34.73
C SER A 154 11.47 16.91 -34.20
N ALA A 155 12.31 15.93 -33.78
CA ALA A 155 13.75 15.74 -34.16
C ALA A 155 14.29 14.46 -33.48
N THR A 156 14.36 13.30 -34.15
CA THR A 156 15.53 12.66 -34.82
C THR A 156 16.63 12.07 -33.92
N ALA A 157 16.67 10.72 -33.90
CA ALA A 157 17.79 9.79 -34.12
C ALA A 157 19.15 9.93 -33.38
N SER A 158 19.57 8.83 -32.73
CA SER A 158 20.89 8.14 -32.83
C SER A 158 20.93 7.01 -31.79
N ASP A 159 20.91 5.71 -32.13
CA ASP A 159 22.07 4.85 -32.48
C ASP A 159 23.20 4.90 -31.40
N ALA A 160 23.78 3.82 -30.86
CA ALA A 160 23.98 2.45 -31.35
C ALA A 160 24.40 1.47 -30.21
N ALA A 161 24.43 0.19 -30.58
CA ALA A 161 24.92 -1.03 -29.91
C ALA A 161 26.29 -0.93 -29.21
N THR A 162 26.64 -1.83 -28.27
CA THR A 162 27.41 -3.11 -28.45
C THR A 162 27.59 -3.68 -27.02
N GLY A 163 27.42 -4.95 -26.65
CA GLY A 163 27.94 -6.20 -27.20
C GLY A 163 29.14 -6.69 -26.35
N THR A 164 29.28 -8.02 -26.22
CA THR A 164 30.44 -8.84 -25.76
C THR A 164 30.66 -9.19 -24.26
N ASP A 165 30.36 -10.46 -23.97
CA ASP A 165 31.26 -11.56 -23.54
C ASP A 165 31.68 -11.80 -22.07
N ALA A 166 31.52 -13.08 -21.71
CA ALA A 166 32.02 -13.85 -20.56
C ALA A 166 33.56 -14.11 -20.68
N PRO A 167 34.30 -14.82 -19.77
CA PRO A 167 33.96 -16.11 -19.16
C PRO A 167 34.54 -16.39 -17.73
N ALA A 168 34.48 -17.68 -17.36
CA ALA A 168 34.65 -18.37 -16.08
C ALA A 168 36.09 -18.56 -15.53
N SER A 169 36.18 -18.86 -14.22
CA SER A 169 37.14 -19.78 -13.53
C SER A 169 36.88 -19.74 -12.01
N ALA A 170 36.42 -20.81 -11.33
CA ALA A 170 37.13 -22.01 -10.84
C ALA A 170 37.96 -21.81 -9.54
N GLY A 171 37.65 -22.60 -8.49
CA GLY A 171 38.67 -23.18 -7.58
C GLY A 171 38.56 -22.95 -6.06
N GLY A 172 38.21 -24.04 -5.31
CA GLY A 172 38.72 -24.43 -3.97
C GLY A 172 38.29 -23.60 -2.74
N SER A 173 38.20 -24.08 -1.50
CA SER A 173 38.38 -25.41 -0.89
C SER A 173 37.91 -25.32 0.57
N VAL A 174 37.32 -26.42 1.06
CA VAL A 174 37.25 -26.98 2.44
C VAL A 174 37.87 -26.18 3.60
N SER A 175 37.13 -26.04 4.72
CA SER A 175 37.60 -26.34 6.09
C SER A 175 36.50 -26.23 7.16
N ASP A 176 36.47 -27.25 7.99
CA ASP A 176 35.70 -27.49 9.22
C ASP A 176 35.61 -26.32 10.21
N SER A 177 34.49 -26.26 10.93
CA SER A 177 34.44 -25.76 12.31
C SER A 177 33.24 -26.35 13.06
N GLU A 178 33.57 -27.29 13.95
CA GLU A 178 32.80 -27.76 15.09
C GLU A 178 32.18 -26.62 15.91
N GLY A 179 31.05 -26.88 16.58
CA GLY A 179 30.73 -26.10 17.79
C GLY A 179 29.27 -25.98 18.21
N GLN A 180 28.87 -26.87 19.12
CA GLN A 180 28.00 -26.58 20.27
C GLN A 180 26.47 -26.61 20.09
N ILE A 181 25.91 -27.81 20.25
CA ILE A 181 24.53 -27.98 20.74
C ILE A 181 24.48 -27.53 22.21
N ARG A 182 23.71 -26.49 22.49
CA ARG A 182 23.32 -26.10 23.85
C ARG A 182 22.05 -26.83 24.25
N HIS A 183 22.21 -27.70 25.23
CA HIS A 183 21.17 -28.43 25.93
C HIS A 183 20.31 -27.45 26.75
N VAL A 184 18.99 -27.45 26.55
CA VAL A 184 18.02 -26.70 27.34
C VAL A 184 17.37 -27.68 28.33
N PRO A 185 17.45 -27.46 29.65
CA PRO A 185 16.68 -28.24 30.62
C PRO A 185 15.25 -27.68 30.70
N GLN A 186 14.25 -28.56 30.60
CA GLN A 186 12.86 -28.26 30.94
C GLN A 186 12.59 -28.59 32.42
N PRO A 187 11.62 -27.91 33.06
CA PRO A 187 11.15 -28.25 34.39
C PRO A 187 10.33 -29.54 34.43
#